data_AF-A0A8J6PNS1-F1
#
_entry.id   AF-A0A8J6PNS1-F1
#
_cell.length_a   1.000
_cell.length_b   1.000
_cell.length_c   1.000
_cell.angle_alpha   90.00
_cell.angle_beta   90.00
_cell.angle_gamma   90.00
#
_symmetry.space_group_name_H-M   'P 1'
#
loop_
_entity.id
_entity.type
_entity.pdbx_description
1 polymer ?
#
loop_
_entity_poly.entity_id
_entity_poly.type
_entity_poly.pdbx_seq_one_letter_code
_entity_poly.pdbx_strand_id
1 'polypeptide(L)'
;MDESPTSWLIRLARSHHNTVSDLLHFYNLNALLKRAIDIDTDLTVLKNILQKRSELPQNVAAKVPDFKWKSGRSEWIIFPNKKGSSTLNSYTQYCPECLTTKGYYQLKWKLVLFTGCVDCQCKLQDSCPDCLSPISPLKSDIQYPVHSDINPIFTCWNCRYDYRKAPHVPMDALMIEKMSKINRAYSEIPINDRYLEYMMFNKVSFDTKSILLYKDKR
;
A
#
# COMPACT_ATOMS: atom_id res chain seq x y z
N MET A 1 -2.63 8.94 -10.28
CA MET A 1 -2.98 8.85 -8.84
C MET A 1 -2.26 7.63 -8.31
N ASP A 2 -1.50 7.76 -7.21
CA ASP A 2 -0.61 6.72 -6.67
C ASP A 2 -1.19 6.05 -5.41
N GLU A 3 -2.52 6.00 -5.32
CA GLU A 3 -3.25 5.44 -4.20
C GLU A 3 -3.14 3.91 -4.18
N SER A 4 -2.91 3.31 -3.01
CA SER A 4 -2.89 1.85 -2.90
C SER A 4 -4.27 1.26 -3.18
N PRO A 5 -4.37 0.13 -3.89
CA PRO A 5 -5.62 -0.60 -4.09
C PRO A 5 -6.42 -0.83 -2.79
N THR A 6 -5.75 -1.19 -1.68
CA THR A 6 -6.40 -1.33 -0.36
C THR A 6 -7.03 -0.02 0.10
N SER A 7 -6.32 1.10 -0.04
CA SER A 7 -6.86 2.41 0.37
C SER A 7 -8.08 2.80 -0.46
N TRP A 8 -7.97 2.59 -1.78
CA TRP A 8 -9.06 2.87 -2.71
C TRP A 8 -10.29 2.00 -2.40
N LEU A 9 -10.11 0.71 -2.17
CA LEU A 9 -11.20 -0.22 -1.81
C LEU A 9 -11.92 0.19 -0.53
N ILE A 10 -11.17 0.58 0.52
CA ILE A 10 -11.76 1.05 1.79
C ILE A 10 -12.60 2.29 1.54
N ARG A 11 -12.08 3.28 0.81
CA ARG A 11 -12.81 4.51 0.52
C ARG A 11 -14.05 4.26 -0.33
N LEU A 12 -13.96 3.39 -1.32
CA LEU A 12 -15.09 2.97 -2.15
C LEU A 12 -16.16 2.26 -1.32
N ALA A 13 -15.79 1.28 -0.49
CA ALA A 13 -16.74 0.58 0.36
C ALA A 13 -17.46 1.56 1.29
N ARG A 14 -16.72 2.47 1.93
CA ARG A 14 -17.27 3.45 2.87
C ARG A 14 -18.14 4.50 2.20
N SER A 15 -17.86 4.92 0.96
CA SER A 15 -18.76 5.81 0.22
C SER A 15 -20.10 5.16 -0.09
N HIS A 16 -20.16 3.82 -0.08
CA HIS A 16 -21.38 3.05 -0.22
C HIS A 16 -21.96 2.57 1.12
N HIS A 17 -21.50 3.10 2.26
CA HIS A 17 -21.91 2.64 3.59
C HIS A 17 -21.73 1.13 3.81
N ASN A 18 -20.63 0.58 3.31
CA ASN A 18 -20.24 -0.81 3.44
C ASN A 18 -18.82 -0.93 4.02
N THR A 19 -18.50 -2.08 4.61
CA THR A 19 -17.10 -2.47 4.82
C THR A 19 -16.52 -3.04 3.53
N VAL A 20 -15.20 -3.13 3.44
CA VAL A 20 -14.54 -3.85 2.33
C VAL A 20 -15.00 -5.30 2.26
N SER A 21 -15.30 -5.91 3.41
CA SER A 21 -15.84 -7.28 3.46
C SER A 21 -17.21 -7.37 2.79
N ASP A 22 -18.12 -6.45 3.09
CA ASP A 22 -19.47 -6.43 2.50
C ASP A 22 -19.41 -6.19 0.99
N LEU A 23 -18.59 -5.22 0.57
CA LEU A 23 -18.39 -4.89 -0.84
C LEU A 23 -17.85 -6.11 -1.61
N LEU A 24 -16.81 -6.76 -1.10
CA LEU A 24 -16.23 -7.92 -1.77
C LEU A 24 -17.13 -9.15 -1.71
N HIS A 25 -17.96 -9.28 -0.68
CA HIS A 25 -18.99 -10.32 -0.64
C HIS A 25 -20.03 -10.11 -1.74
N PHE A 26 -20.56 -8.90 -1.87
CA PHE A 26 -21.57 -8.54 -2.88
C PHE A 26 -21.12 -8.86 -4.31
N TYR A 27 -19.85 -8.60 -4.63
CA TYR A 27 -19.27 -8.87 -5.95
C TYR A 27 -18.68 -10.28 -6.11
N ASN A 28 -18.81 -11.17 -5.12
CA ASN A 28 -18.20 -12.50 -5.12
C ASN A 28 -16.66 -12.47 -5.28
N LEU A 29 -16.01 -11.47 -4.69
CA LEU A 29 -14.58 -11.20 -4.73
C LEU A 29 -13.88 -11.48 -3.39
N ASN A 30 -14.48 -12.29 -2.51
CA ASN A 30 -13.93 -12.62 -1.19
C ASN A 30 -12.51 -13.22 -1.22
N ALA A 31 -12.11 -13.82 -2.35
CA ALA A 31 -10.75 -14.28 -2.56
C ALA A 31 -9.71 -13.16 -2.50
N LEU A 32 -10.11 -11.91 -2.83
CA LEU A 32 -9.24 -10.74 -2.77
C LEU A 32 -8.88 -10.36 -1.33
N LEU A 33 -9.72 -10.58 -0.31
CA LEU A 33 -9.35 -10.32 1.10
C LEU A 33 -8.25 -11.24 1.62
N LYS A 34 -8.23 -12.48 1.11
CA LYS A 34 -7.25 -13.50 1.48
C LYS A 34 -5.94 -13.32 0.72
N ARG A 35 -5.99 -12.61 -0.41
CA ARG A 35 -4.85 -12.24 -1.22
C ARG A 35 -4.39 -10.86 -0.81
N ALA A 36 -3.10 -10.63 -0.90
CA ALA A 36 -2.57 -9.35 -0.52
C ALA A 36 -2.76 -8.38 -1.70
N ILE A 37 -3.88 -7.67 -1.72
CA ILE A 37 -4.39 -6.92 -2.89
C ILE A 37 -3.36 -5.96 -3.49
N ASP A 38 -2.46 -5.43 -2.66
CA ASP A 38 -1.40 -4.52 -3.12
C ASP A 38 -0.08 -5.20 -3.51
N ILE A 39 0.13 -6.49 -3.19
CA ILE A 39 1.44 -7.17 -3.26
C ILE A 39 1.85 -7.57 -4.67
N ASP A 40 0.91 -8.05 -5.47
CA ASP A 40 1.24 -8.51 -6.82
C ASP A 40 1.60 -7.35 -7.76
N THR A 41 1.19 -6.14 -7.37
CA THR A 41 1.54 -4.88 -8.01
C THR A 41 2.99 -4.46 -7.73
N ASP A 42 3.54 -4.86 -6.58
CA ASP A 42 4.81 -4.35 -6.06
C ASP A 42 6.04 -4.99 -6.75
N LEU A 43 5.91 -6.20 -7.30
CA LEU A 43 7.05 -7.00 -7.78
C LEU A 43 7.65 -6.51 -9.09
N THR A 44 6.79 -6.17 -10.06
CA THR A 44 7.21 -5.63 -11.36
C THR A 44 7.83 -4.25 -11.20
N VAL A 45 7.28 -3.45 -10.29
CA VAL A 45 7.81 -2.13 -9.91
C VAL A 45 9.19 -2.26 -9.28
N LEU A 46 9.37 -3.14 -8.28
CA LEU A 46 10.65 -3.35 -7.61
C LEU A 46 11.76 -3.78 -8.57
N LYS A 47 11.46 -4.74 -9.47
CA LYS A 47 12.39 -5.18 -10.50
C LYS A 47 12.85 -4.02 -11.39
N ASN A 48 11.93 -3.16 -11.79
CA ASN A 48 12.23 -1.99 -12.62
C ASN A 48 13.07 -0.94 -11.88
N ILE A 49 12.80 -0.66 -10.59
CA ILE A 49 13.62 0.27 -9.78
C ILE A 49 15.05 -0.25 -9.67
N LEU A 50 15.21 -1.53 -9.33
CA LEU A 50 16.52 -2.15 -9.13
C LEU A 50 17.32 -2.18 -10.44
N GLN A 51 16.72 -2.63 -11.55
CA GLN A 51 17.40 -2.71 -12.84
C GLN A 51 17.82 -1.35 -13.41
N LYS A 52 16.98 -0.30 -13.27
CA LYS A 52 17.24 0.99 -13.92
C LYS A 52 18.21 1.88 -13.15
N ARG A 53 18.33 1.72 -11.83
CA ARG A 53 18.87 2.80 -10.98
C ARG A 53 19.70 2.33 -9.79
N SER A 54 19.89 1.04 -9.57
CA SER A 54 20.82 0.61 -8.53
C SER A 54 22.26 0.82 -9.02
N GLU A 55 23.01 1.70 -8.36
CA GLU A 55 24.50 1.64 -8.30
C GLU A 55 24.98 0.35 -7.60
N LEU A 56 24.08 -0.62 -7.34
CA LEU A 56 24.44 -1.95 -6.90
C LEU A 56 25.24 -2.60 -8.02
N PRO A 57 26.44 -3.15 -7.73
CA PRO A 57 27.23 -3.79 -8.75
C PRO A 57 26.40 -4.88 -9.43
N GLN A 58 26.58 -5.09 -10.74
CA GLN A 58 25.73 -5.96 -11.57
C GLN A 58 25.57 -7.37 -10.98
N ASN A 59 26.54 -7.84 -10.20
CA ASN A 59 26.49 -9.09 -9.47
C ASN A 59 25.46 -9.12 -8.31
N VAL A 60 25.00 -7.98 -7.79
CA VAL A 60 23.92 -7.86 -6.81
C VAL A 60 22.58 -7.66 -7.51
N ALA A 61 22.52 -6.90 -8.61
CA ALA A 61 21.31 -6.78 -9.45
C ALA A 61 20.93 -8.13 -10.10
N ALA A 62 21.92 -8.91 -10.55
CA ALA A 62 21.75 -10.28 -11.04
C ALA A 62 21.54 -11.32 -9.92
N LYS A 63 21.87 -10.96 -8.67
CA LYS A 63 21.53 -11.71 -7.45
C LYS A 63 20.29 -11.18 -6.75
N VAL A 64 19.56 -10.21 -7.33
CA VAL A 64 18.14 -10.04 -6.99
C VAL A 64 17.59 -11.41 -7.26
N PRO A 65 17.27 -12.20 -6.21
CA PRO A 65 17.02 -13.61 -6.39
C PRO A 65 15.99 -13.73 -7.50
N ASP A 66 16.13 -14.71 -8.40
CA ASP A 66 14.97 -15.26 -9.09
C ASP A 66 13.85 -15.21 -8.05
N PHE A 67 12.85 -14.36 -8.29
CA PHE A 67 11.98 -13.81 -7.27
C PHE A 67 11.04 -14.94 -6.84
N LYS A 68 11.63 -15.94 -6.19
CA LYS A 68 11.01 -17.17 -5.78
C LYS A 68 10.22 -16.74 -4.58
N TRP A 69 8.95 -16.56 -4.84
CA TRP A 69 7.87 -16.52 -3.88
C TRP A 69 8.01 -17.74 -2.97
N LYS A 70 8.90 -17.66 -1.99
CA LYS A 70 9.00 -18.67 -0.95
C LYS A 70 7.80 -18.39 -0.05
N SER A 71 6.82 -19.28 -0.12
CA SER A 71 5.72 -19.39 0.84
C SER A 71 4.84 -18.13 1.09
N GLY A 72 4.63 -17.25 0.10
CA GLY A 72 3.69 -16.12 0.29
C GLY A 72 4.30 -14.78 0.62
N ARG A 73 5.63 -14.68 0.76
CA ARG A 73 6.30 -13.50 1.32
C ARG A 73 7.49 -13.07 0.47
N SER A 74 7.57 -11.76 0.24
CA SER A 74 8.73 -11.09 -0.36
C SER A 74 9.45 -10.28 0.71
N GLU A 75 10.78 -10.34 0.73
CA GLU A 75 11.61 -9.53 1.64
C GLU A 75 11.58 -8.02 1.27
N TRP A 76 11.06 -7.68 0.09
CA TRP A 76 11.04 -6.32 -0.45
C TRP A 76 9.72 -5.58 -0.21
N ILE A 77 8.73 -6.27 0.32
CA ILE A 77 7.42 -5.72 0.70
C ILE A 77 7.31 -5.80 2.22
N ILE A 78 6.70 -4.80 2.81
CA ILE A 78 6.49 -4.75 4.25
C ILE A 78 5.45 -5.78 4.66
N PHE A 79 5.89 -6.77 5.43
CA PHE A 79 5.04 -7.74 6.12
C PHE A 79 5.15 -7.55 7.63
N PRO A 80 4.10 -7.86 8.40
CA PRO A 80 4.20 -7.86 9.84
C PRO A 80 5.10 -9.03 10.27
N ASN A 81 5.96 -8.79 11.26
CA ASN A 81 6.73 -9.85 11.90
C ASN A 81 5.82 -10.70 12.81
N LYS A 82 5.00 -11.60 12.24
CA LYS A 82 4.40 -12.70 13.00
C LYS A 82 4.54 -14.04 12.27
N LYS A 83 5.19 -14.99 12.95
CA LYS A 83 5.06 -16.42 12.68
C LYS A 83 3.60 -16.81 12.92
N GLY A 84 2.91 -17.34 11.91
CA GLY A 84 1.61 -17.98 12.06
C GLY A 84 0.35 -17.19 11.68
N SER A 85 0.41 -15.91 11.29
CA SER A 85 -0.78 -15.24 10.74
C SER A 85 -0.70 -15.20 9.22
N SER A 86 -1.45 -16.10 8.59
CA SER A 86 -1.72 -16.15 7.14
C SER A 86 -2.84 -15.19 6.72
N THR A 87 -3.30 -14.32 7.61
CA THR A 87 -4.48 -13.48 7.40
C THR A 87 -4.19 -12.00 7.61
N LEU A 88 -4.44 -11.25 6.53
CA LEU A 88 -4.34 -9.80 6.32
C LEU A 88 -2.93 -9.22 6.14
N ASN A 89 -2.37 -9.44 4.95
CA ASN A 89 -1.17 -8.81 4.39
C ASN A 89 -1.39 -7.33 3.95
N SER A 90 -2.19 -6.56 4.70
CA SER A 90 -2.54 -5.16 4.37
C SER A 90 -1.66 -4.14 5.10
N TYR A 91 -0.50 -4.57 5.59
CA TYR A 91 0.41 -3.68 6.30
C TYR A 91 1.09 -2.73 5.33
N THR A 92 1.37 -1.53 5.82
CA THR A 92 1.91 -0.44 5.03
C THR A 92 2.62 0.54 5.95
N GLN A 93 3.35 1.47 5.37
CA GLN A 93 3.76 2.69 6.08
C GLN A 93 2.82 3.85 5.77
N TYR A 94 3.01 4.96 6.50
CA TYR A 94 2.31 6.22 6.26
C TYR A 94 3.18 7.45 6.52
N CYS A 95 2.76 8.56 5.90
CA CYS A 95 3.18 9.91 6.26
C CYS A 95 1.96 10.65 6.86
N PRO A 96 2.05 11.19 8.09
CA PRO A 96 0.93 11.86 8.77
C PRO A 96 0.35 13.04 7.96
N GLU A 97 1.22 13.82 7.34
CA GLU A 97 0.84 14.99 6.55
C GLU A 97 0.19 14.62 5.22
N CYS A 98 0.71 13.59 4.54
CA CYS A 98 0.08 13.09 3.32
C CYS A 98 -1.28 12.45 3.61
N LEU A 99 -1.47 11.79 4.76
CA LEU A 99 -2.79 11.32 5.16
C LEU A 99 -3.75 12.49 5.40
N THR A 100 -3.28 13.60 5.96
CA THR A 100 -4.08 14.81 6.19
C THR A 100 -4.48 15.49 4.87
N THR A 101 -3.53 15.64 3.95
CA THR A 101 -3.71 16.40 2.70
C THR A 101 -4.33 15.60 1.56
N LYS A 102 -3.91 14.33 1.37
CA LYS A 102 -4.36 13.48 0.27
C LYS A 102 -5.51 12.56 0.67
N GLY A 103 -5.57 12.15 1.94
CA GLY A 103 -6.65 11.31 2.46
C GLY A 103 -6.58 9.83 2.03
N TYR A 104 -5.40 9.34 1.64
CA TYR A 104 -5.22 7.95 1.22
C TYR A 104 -3.77 7.46 1.43
N TYR A 105 -3.57 6.14 1.44
CA TYR A 105 -2.25 5.52 1.50
C TYR A 105 -1.67 5.39 0.10
N GLN A 106 -0.37 5.68 -0.05
CA GLN A 106 0.31 5.52 -1.34
C GLN A 106 0.75 4.07 -1.53
N LEU A 107 0.67 3.59 -2.76
CA LEU A 107 1.09 2.24 -3.12
C LEU A 107 2.57 2.00 -2.79
N LYS A 108 3.45 2.94 -3.15
CA LYS A 108 4.90 2.85 -2.91
C LYS A 108 5.31 2.69 -1.44
N TRP A 109 4.45 3.05 -0.49
CA TRP A 109 4.72 2.92 0.95
C TRP A 109 4.66 1.47 1.47
N LYS A 110 4.38 0.51 0.59
CA LYS A 110 4.54 -0.91 0.89
C LYS A 110 5.92 -1.46 0.58
N LEU A 111 6.70 -0.74 -0.21
CA LEU A 111 8.02 -1.16 -0.62
C LEU A 111 9.02 -0.83 0.49
N VAL A 112 9.80 -1.81 0.93
CA VAL A 112 10.83 -1.63 1.98
C VAL A 112 11.86 -0.55 1.62
N LEU A 113 12.03 -0.26 0.32
CA LEU A 113 12.92 0.80 -0.17
C LEU A 113 12.43 2.21 0.16
N PHE A 114 11.13 2.40 0.38
CA PHE A 114 10.56 3.69 0.73
C PHE A 114 10.53 3.83 2.25
N THR A 115 11.51 4.53 2.81
CA THR A 115 11.57 4.81 4.26
C THR A 115 11.26 6.27 4.59
N GLY A 116 11.02 7.08 3.56
CA GLY A 116 10.76 8.51 3.68
C GLY A 116 9.77 9.03 2.65
N CYS A 117 9.04 10.07 3.03
CA CYS A 117 8.17 10.83 2.15
C CYS A 117 8.95 12.01 1.58
N VAL A 118 9.21 12.02 0.27
CA VAL A 118 9.91 13.13 -0.39
C VAL A 118 9.07 14.42 -0.37
N ASP A 119 7.76 14.30 -0.56
CA ASP A 119 6.83 15.45 -0.60
C ASP A 119 6.83 16.23 0.73
N CYS A 120 6.86 15.51 1.85
CA CYS A 120 6.82 16.07 3.20
C CYS A 120 8.19 16.11 3.89
N GLN A 121 9.25 15.61 3.26
CA GLN A 121 10.60 15.48 3.81
C GLN A 121 10.68 14.80 5.21
N CYS A 122 9.76 13.89 5.48
CA CYS A 122 9.66 13.18 6.76
C CYS A 122 9.91 11.67 6.61
N LYS A 123 10.30 11.03 7.70
CA LYS A 123 10.37 9.57 7.78
C LYS A 123 8.95 8.99 7.73
N LEU A 124 8.80 7.89 7.00
CA LEU A 124 7.57 7.13 7.03
C LEU A 124 7.49 6.32 8.32
N GLN A 125 6.28 6.20 8.88
CA GLN A 125 6.02 5.42 10.08
C GLN A 125 5.34 4.10 9.71
N ASP A 126 5.76 2.99 10.33
CA ASP A 126 5.25 1.63 10.10
C ASP A 126 4.48 1.06 11.31
N SER A 127 4.38 1.84 12.38
CA SER A 127 3.81 1.45 13.66
C SER A 127 3.03 2.61 14.26
N CYS A 128 2.01 2.29 15.05
CA CYS A 128 1.24 3.28 15.80
C CYS A 128 2.12 3.93 16.88
N PRO A 129 2.19 5.27 17.00
CA PRO A 129 3.02 5.92 18.01
C PRO A 129 2.50 5.72 19.45
N ASP A 130 1.23 5.35 19.61
CA ASP A 130 0.60 5.17 20.91
C ASP A 130 0.70 3.72 21.42
N CYS A 131 0.32 2.74 20.61
CA CYS A 131 0.29 1.33 21.03
C CYS A 131 1.30 0.42 20.30
N LEU A 132 2.16 0.99 19.44
CA LEU A 132 3.18 0.27 18.65
C LEU A 132 2.63 -0.83 17.72
N SER A 133 1.31 -0.92 17.57
CA SER A 133 0.71 -1.88 16.66
C SER A 133 1.04 -1.53 15.21
N PRO A 134 1.30 -2.54 14.36
CA PRO A 134 1.61 -2.33 12.95
C PRO A 134 0.42 -1.72 12.20
N ILE A 135 0.70 -0.89 11.20
CA ILE A 135 -0.32 -0.13 10.47
C ILE A 135 -1.06 -1.04 9.50
N SER A 136 -2.39 -1.16 9.66
CA SER A 136 -3.23 -1.99 8.80
C SER A 136 -4.59 -1.32 8.57
N PRO A 137 -4.76 -0.57 7.47
CA PRO A 137 -6.02 0.11 7.16
C PRO A 137 -7.18 -0.88 6.99
N LEU A 138 -6.92 -2.05 6.39
CA LEU A 138 -7.95 -3.08 6.20
C LEU A 138 -8.41 -3.70 7.53
N LYS A 139 -7.51 -3.91 8.50
CA LYS A 139 -7.92 -4.35 9.84
C LYS A 139 -8.78 -3.30 10.52
N SER A 140 -8.43 -2.03 10.37
CA SER A 140 -9.20 -0.92 10.91
C SER A 140 -10.60 -0.88 10.30
N ASP A 141 -10.72 -1.06 8.98
CA ASP A 141 -12.00 -1.12 8.28
C ASP A 141 -12.89 -2.28 8.75
N ILE A 142 -12.32 -3.46 9.00
CA ILE A 142 -13.07 -4.61 9.50
C ILE A 142 -13.48 -4.42 10.97
N GLN A 143 -12.63 -3.79 11.77
CA GLN A 143 -12.84 -3.68 13.21
C GLN A 143 -13.82 -2.57 13.59
N TYR A 144 -13.90 -1.50 12.80
CA TYR A 144 -14.77 -0.37 13.11
C TYR A 144 -16.04 -0.37 12.27
N PRO A 145 -17.23 -0.24 12.89
CA PRO A 145 -18.51 -0.21 12.17
C PRO A 145 -18.53 0.85 11.06
N VAL A 146 -19.31 0.62 10.00
CA VAL A 146 -19.47 1.57 8.88
C VAL A 146 -19.93 2.94 9.38
N HIS A 147 -20.87 2.96 10.32
CA HIS A 147 -21.52 4.16 10.83
C HIS A 147 -20.80 4.79 12.04
N SER A 148 -19.56 4.42 12.32
CA SER A 148 -18.79 5.11 13.36
C SER A 148 -18.33 6.48 12.88
N ASP A 149 -18.29 7.47 13.78
CA ASP A 149 -17.64 8.77 13.53
C ASP A 149 -16.11 8.66 13.29
N ILE A 150 -15.56 7.46 13.49
CA ILE A 150 -14.17 7.12 13.26
C ILE A 150 -13.97 6.85 11.77
N ASN A 151 -13.02 7.55 11.15
CA ASN A 151 -12.54 7.17 9.83
C ASN A 151 -11.51 6.03 9.98
N PRO A 152 -11.87 4.78 9.63
CA PRO A 152 -11.03 3.62 9.90
C PRO A 152 -9.68 3.71 9.17
N ILE A 153 -9.64 4.36 8.00
CA ILE A 153 -8.44 4.36 7.18
C ILE A 153 -7.30 5.13 7.88
N PHE A 154 -7.61 6.15 8.68
CA PHE A 154 -6.61 6.97 9.38
C PHE A 154 -6.40 6.57 10.84
N THR A 155 -7.09 5.53 11.32
CA THR A 155 -7.07 5.18 12.74
C THR A 155 -6.40 3.84 12.99
N CYS A 156 -5.77 3.73 14.14
CA CYS A 156 -5.18 2.48 14.58
C CYS A 156 -6.25 1.47 14.94
N TRP A 157 -6.24 0.32 14.27
CA TRP A 157 -7.14 -0.80 14.55
C TRP A 157 -7.09 -1.23 16.03
N ASN A 158 -5.93 -1.12 16.68
CA ASN A 158 -5.76 -1.55 18.07
C ASN A 158 -6.21 -0.50 19.11
N CYS A 159 -5.72 0.74 19.03
CA CYS A 159 -5.96 1.77 20.06
C CYS A 159 -6.74 3.01 19.59
N ARG A 160 -7.21 3.05 18.33
CA ARG A 160 -7.93 4.18 17.72
C ARG A 160 -7.15 5.48 17.54
N TYR A 161 -5.84 5.48 17.80
CA TYR A 161 -5.00 6.64 17.54
C TYR A 161 -5.14 7.10 16.08
N ASP A 162 -5.36 8.39 15.88
CA ASP A 162 -5.45 9.02 14.56
C ASP A 162 -4.07 9.31 14.01
N TYR A 163 -3.65 8.56 12.99
CA TYR A 163 -2.35 8.66 12.35
C TYR A 163 -2.04 10.03 11.75
N ARG A 164 -3.06 10.86 11.48
CA ARG A 164 -2.85 12.25 11.04
C ARG A 164 -2.26 13.15 12.14
N LYS A 165 -2.43 12.75 13.40
CA LYS A 165 -1.89 13.44 14.58
C LYS A 165 -0.49 12.95 14.96
N ALA A 166 0.03 11.93 14.29
CA ALA A 166 1.36 11.40 14.57
C ALA A 166 2.43 12.47 14.32
N PRO A 167 3.53 12.46 15.10
CA PRO A 167 4.55 13.49 15.00
C PRO A 167 5.24 13.47 13.64
N HIS A 168 5.56 14.67 13.14
CA HIS A 168 6.46 14.81 12.00
C HIS A 168 7.89 14.49 12.43
N VAL A 169 8.49 13.47 11.82
CA VAL A 169 9.90 13.11 12.07
C VAL A 169 10.71 13.48 10.82
N PRO A 170 11.55 14.53 10.87
CA PRO A 170 12.25 14.99 9.68
C PRO A 170 13.32 13.99 9.21
N MET A 171 13.58 13.98 7.90
CA MET A 171 14.73 13.30 7.30
C MET A 171 15.95 14.22 7.29
N ASP A 172 17.15 13.64 7.39
CA ASP A 172 18.39 14.37 7.11
C ASP A 172 18.61 14.56 5.60
N ALA A 173 19.53 15.45 5.23
CA ALA A 173 19.79 15.80 3.83
C ALA A 173 20.20 14.60 2.96
N LEU A 174 20.99 13.67 3.52
CA LEU A 174 21.44 12.46 2.81
C LEU A 174 20.26 11.53 2.52
N MET A 175 19.35 11.37 3.50
CA MET A 175 18.15 10.56 3.35
C MET A 175 17.18 11.20 2.35
N ILE A 176 17.02 12.53 2.36
CA ILE A 176 16.22 13.26 1.37
C ILE A 176 16.77 13.01 -0.04
N GLU A 177 18.09 13.11 -0.24
CA GLU A 177 18.72 12.86 -1.54
C GLU A 177 18.47 11.42 -2.01
N LYS A 178 18.71 10.43 -1.15
CA LYS A 178 18.49 9.01 -1.45
C LYS A 178 17.03 8.73 -1.79
N MET A 179 16.10 9.21 -0.97
CA MET A 179 14.66 9.01 -1.20
C MET A 179 14.18 9.71 -2.47
N SER A 180 14.76 10.88 -2.80
CA SER A 180 14.45 11.59 -4.05
C SER A 180 14.87 10.78 -5.29
N LYS A 181 16.04 10.14 -5.26
CA LYS A 181 16.51 9.23 -6.34
C LYS A 181 15.56 8.04 -6.51
N ILE A 182 15.14 7.41 -5.41
CA ILE A 182 14.19 6.29 -5.42
C ILE A 182 12.82 6.73 -5.93
N ASN A 183 12.29 7.86 -5.44
CA ASN A 183 10.97 8.37 -5.83
C ASN A 183 10.94 8.77 -7.32
N ARG A 184 12.03 9.34 -7.85
CA ARG A 184 12.18 9.61 -9.29
C ARG A 184 12.18 8.31 -10.09
N ALA A 185 12.95 7.30 -9.67
CA ALA A 185 12.97 5.99 -10.33
C ALA A 185 11.59 5.33 -10.38
N TYR A 186 10.86 5.38 -9.26
CA TYR A 186 9.48 4.90 -9.17
C TYR A 186 8.54 5.65 -10.11
N SER A 187 8.68 6.98 -10.18
CA SER A 187 7.83 7.85 -11.01
C SER A 187 7.97 7.60 -12.52
N GLU A 188 9.10 7.05 -12.96
CA GLU A 188 9.38 6.69 -14.37
C GLU A 188 8.77 5.34 -14.78
N ILE A 189 8.20 4.56 -13.85
CA ILE A 189 7.56 3.28 -14.13
C ILE A 189 6.13 3.54 -14.64
N PRO A 190 5.70 3.01 -15.80
CA PRO A 190 4.34 3.19 -16.29
C PRO A 190 3.30 2.75 -15.26
N ILE A 191 2.23 3.53 -15.09
CA ILE A 191 1.14 3.22 -14.14
C ILE A 191 0.53 1.84 -14.43
N ASN A 192 0.47 1.45 -15.70
CA ASN A 192 0.00 0.12 -16.10
C ASN A 192 0.85 -1.01 -15.49
N ASP A 193 2.17 -0.83 -15.43
CA ASP A 193 3.09 -1.77 -14.78
C ASP A 193 3.05 -1.67 -13.24
N ARG A 194 2.41 -0.61 -12.72
CA ARG A 194 2.13 -0.41 -11.29
C ARG A 194 0.72 -0.80 -10.87
N TYR A 195 -0.11 -1.42 -11.71
CA TYR A 195 -1.47 -1.85 -11.31
C TYR A 195 -2.01 -3.07 -12.09
N LEU A 196 -1.60 -3.27 -13.35
CA LEU A 196 -2.40 -4.06 -14.32
C LEU A 196 -2.00 -5.51 -14.54
N GLU A 197 -0.79 -5.95 -14.18
CA GLU A 197 -0.45 -7.39 -14.33
C GLU A 197 -1.34 -8.29 -13.45
N TYR A 198 -2.07 -7.76 -12.46
CA TYR A 198 -2.94 -8.59 -11.63
C TYR A 198 -4.41 -8.65 -12.06
N MET A 199 -4.98 -7.58 -12.61
CA MET A 199 -6.39 -7.60 -13.06
C MET A 199 -6.58 -8.42 -14.34
N MET A 200 -5.53 -8.63 -15.14
CA MET A 200 -5.63 -9.31 -16.43
C MET A 200 -5.27 -10.80 -16.38
N PHE A 201 -4.45 -11.26 -15.42
CA PHE A 201 -3.92 -12.63 -15.41
C PHE A 201 -4.74 -13.66 -14.63
N ASN A 202 -5.65 -13.22 -13.75
CA ASN A 202 -6.62 -14.11 -13.13
C ASN A 202 -7.95 -13.93 -13.86
N LYS A 203 -8.52 -15.01 -14.40
CA LYS A 203 -9.83 -15.11 -15.09
C LYS A 203 -11.05 -14.66 -14.24
N VAL A 204 -10.96 -13.54 -13.52
CA VAL A 204 -12.12 -12.78 -13.09
C VAL A 204 -12.40 -11.84 -14.26
N SER A 205 -13.37 -12.20 -15.09
CA SER A 205 -13.87 -11.31 -16.14
C SER A 205 -14.48 -10.08 -15.49
N PHE A 206 -13.65 -9.10 -15.15
CA PHE A 206 -14.12 -7.74 -14.93
C PHE A 206 -14.52 -7.22 -16.30
N ASP A 207 -15.81 -7.03 -16.52
CA ASP A 207 -16.27 -6.23 -17.66
C ASP A 207 -15.73 -4.82 -17.47
N THR A 208 -14.64 -4.52 -18.18
CA THR A 208 -13.89 -3.26 -18.10
C THR A 208 -14.74 -2.05 -18.44
N LYS A 209 -15.94 -2.23 -19.03
CA LYS A 209 -16.93 -1.17 -19.23
C LYS A 209 -17.49 -0.62 -17.91
N SER A 210 -17.58 -1.42 -16.86
CA SER A 210 -18.20 -1.00 -15.59
C SER A 210 -17.32 -0.08 -14.74
N ILE A 211 -15.99 -0.15 -14.89
CA ILE A 211 -15.03 0.70 -14.15
C ILE A 211 -14.78 2.03 -14.87
N LEU A 212 -14.87 2.05 -16.21
CA LEU A 212 -14.67 3.27 -16.99
C LEU A 212 -15.82 4.28 -16.86
N LEU A 213 -17.00 3.85 -16.39
CA LEU A 213 -18.16 4.73 -16.19
C LEU A 213 -18.00 5.74 -15.03
N TYR A 214 -16.99 5.61 -14.18
CA TYR A 214 -16.71 6.57 -13.10
C TYR A 214 -15.70 7.66 -13.44
N LYS A 215 -15.04 7.61 -14.61
CA LYS A 215 -14.15 8.69 -15.07
C LYS A 215 -14.87 9.83 -15.80
N ASP A 216 -16.10 9.61 -16.27
CA ASP A 216 -16.86 10.57 -17.09
C ASP A 216 -18.05 11.24 -16.37
N LYS A 217 -18.05 11.29 -15.04
CA LYS A 217 -18.98 12.14 -14.28
C LYS A 217 -18.22 13.05 -13.32
N ARG A 218 -17.59 14.08 -13.90
CA ARG A 218 -17.34 15.37 -13.25
C ARG A 218 -18.05 16.44 -14.05
#